data_AF-A0A2E3S3M7-F1
#
_entry.id   AF-A0A2E3S3M7-F1
#
_cell.length_a   1.000
_cell.length_b   1.000
_cell.length_c   1.000
_cell.angle_alpha   90.00
_cell.angle_beta   90.00
_cell.angle_gamma   90.00
#
_symmetry.space_group_name_H-M   'P 1'
#
loop_
_entity.id
_entity.type
_entity.pdbx_description
1 polymer ?
#
loop_
_entity_poly.entity_id
_entity_poly.type
_entity_poly.pdbx_seq_one_letter_code
_entity_poly.pdbx_strand_id
1 'polypeptide(L)'
;MTRKSSNAGVKAGAREASASDTTKGSGNVADKGTMPDADPKVSASDKPVSDVSSQKETEDNRPNDPSGLLGAAVWLMLSSGAHKHLFVTDFEWLVVPPILAKQFRLFRRNNVPVGFISWALLDDEVEARIINGSVKLAPNEWTKGKKLWIIDVIAPFGGGDDMLKDLKKNIFKDEVVKFIQADEDGRRVEILK
;
A
#
# COMPACT_ATOMS: atom_id res chain seq x y z
N MET A 1 -24.00 35.61 40.01
CA MET A 1 -23.24 35.64 41.28
C MET A 1 -23.08 34.21 41.80
N THR A 2 -21.99 33.52 41.48
CA THR A 2 -21.60 32.27 42.16
C THR A 2 -20.07 32.18 42.16
N ARG A 3 -19.50 31.87 43.32
CA ARG A 3 -18.12 32.15 43.73
C ARG A 3 -17.08 31.13 43.23
N LYS A 4 -15.84 31.62 43.11
CA LYS A 4 -14.54 30.94 42.98
C LYS A 4 -14.25 29.88 44.07
N SER A 5 -13.44 28.86 43.72
CA SER A 5 -12.15 28.48 44.34
C SER A 5 -11.65 27.17 43.70
N SER A 6 -10.44 27.15 43.09
CA SER A 6 -9.15 26.64 43.62
C SER A 6 -9.10 25.09 43.69
N ASN A 7 -8.02 24.34 43.45
CA ASN A 7 -6.59 24.62 43.39
C ASN A 7 -5.87 23.46 42.64
N ALA A 8 -4.62 23.72 42.24
CA ALA A 8 -3.68 22.81 41.58
C ALA A 8 -3.19 21.64 42.44
N GLY A 9 -2.63 20.62 41.79
CA GLY A 9 -1.96 19.48 42.44
C GLY A 9 -1.12 18.64 41.48
N VAL A 10 0.11 19.07 41.23
CA VAL A 10 1.21 18.29 40.63
C VAL A 10 1.64 17.19 41.60
N LYS A 11 1.95 15.97 41.10
CA LYS A 11 2.96 15.12 41.74
C LYS A 11 3.61 14.12 40.78
N ALA A 12 4.94 14.23 40.72
CA ALA A 12 5.89 13.29 40.16
C ALA A 12 5.99 12.02 41.01
N GLY A 13 6.37 10.90 40.37
CA GLY A 13 6.73 9.65 41.01
C GLY A 13 7.89 9.00 40.29
N ALA A 14 9.09 9.14 40.86
CA ALA A 14 10.29 8.39 40.53
C ALA A 14 10.21 6.97 41.12
N ARG A 15 10.88 6.00 40.47
CA ARG A 15 11.34 4.76 41.13
C ARG A 15 12.54 4.17 40.37
N GLU A 16 13.71 4.28 41.00
CA GLU A 16 14.89 3.42 40.79
C GLU A 16 14.77 2.14 41.64
N ALA A 17 15.35 1.05 41.16
CA ALA A 17 15.93 -0.10 41.88
C ALA A 17 16.71 -0.92 40.83
N SER A 18 18.05 -0.94 40.76
CA SER A 18 19.10 -1.49 41.64
C SER A 18 19.26 -3.02 41.59
N ALA A 19 20.53 -3.44 41.49
CA ALA A 19 21.13 -4.75 41.82
C ALA A 19 21.05 -5.87 40.77
N SER A 20 22.02 -6.75 40.56
CA SER A 20 23.48 -6.87 40.74
C SER A 20 23.85 -8.34 40.41
N ASP A 21 25.16 -8.64 40.33
CA ASP A 21 25.79 -9.98 40.51
C ASP A 21 25.85 -10.93 39.29
N THR A 22 27.04 -11.14 38.67
CA THR A 22 28.13 -12.13 38.96
C THR A 22 27.76 -13.57 38.53
N THR A 23 28.62 -14.50 38.08
CA THR A 23 30.08 -14.70 38.16
C THR A 23 30.53 -15.89 37.27
N LYS A 24 31.80 -15.83 36.81
CA LYS A 24 32.82 -16.88 36.49
C LYS A 24 32.55 -18.13 35.62
N GLY A 25 33.62 -18.47 34.87
CA GLY A 25 34.22 -19.82 34.80
C GLY A 25 34.85 -20.12 33.43
N SER A 26 36.12 -19.80 33.18
CA SER A 26 37.33 -20.64 33.42
C SER A 26 37.45 -21.86 32.49
N GLY A 27 38.55 -21.94 31.73
CA GLY A 27 39.04 -23.18 31.12
C GLY A 27 39.86 -22.96 29.85
N ASN A 28 41.18 -23.07 29.98
CA ASN A 28 42.15 -23.06 28.87
C ASN A 28 42.67 -24.49 28.64
N VAL A 29 43.40 -24.68 27.53
CA VAL A 29 44.39 -25.72 27.19
C VAL A 29 44.02 -26.62 26.00
N ALA A 30 44.95 -26.60 25.05
CA ALA A 30 45.00 -27.29 23.78
C ALA A 30 45.10 -28.82 23.90
N ASP A 31 44.49 -29.51 22.95
CA ASP A 31 44.79 -30.91 22.63
C ASP A 31 45.04 -31.05 21.11
N LYS A 32 46.02 -31.88 20.78
CA LYS A 32 46.61 -32.06 19.46
C LYS A 32 46.19 -33.46 19.00
N GLY A 33 45.18 -33.56 18.15
CA GLY A 33 44.62 -34.83 17.70
C GLY A 33 44.25 -34.83 16.22
N THR A 34 45.07 -35.54 15.44
CA THR A 34 44.85 -36.20 14.14
C THR A 34 43.45 -36.10 13.50
N MET A 35 43.42 -35.60 12.25
CA MET A 35 42.30 -35.66 11.31
C MET A 35 42.01 -37.12 10.88
N PRO A 36 40.74 -37.57 10.90
CA PRO A 36 40.25 -38.58 9.97
C PRO A 36 39.43 -37.92 8.83
N ASP A 37 39.53 -38.52 7.65
CA ASP A 37 38.83 -38.16 6.41
C ASP A 37 37.33 -37.90 6.61
N ALA A 38 36.84 -36.80 6.05
CA ALA A 38 35.46 -36.63 5.63
C ALA A 38 35.37 -35.51 4.58
N ASP A 39 35.11 -35.89 3.33
CA ASP A 39 34.51 -35.01 2.34
C ASP A 39 33.13 -34.52 2.85
N PRO A 40 32.83 -33.22 2.76
CA PRO A 40 31.48 -32.77 2.49
C PRO A 40 31.49 -32.01 1.18
N LYS A 41 31.01 -32.68 0.14
CA LYS A 41 30.61 -32.08 -1.14
C LYS A 41 29.40 -31.17 -0.87
N VAL A 42 29.65 -29.94 -0.41
CA VAL A 42 28.65 -28.88 -0.35
C VAL A 42 28.47 -28.36 -1.77
N SER A 43 27.43 -28.84 -2.44
CA SER A 43 26.91 -28.26 -3.68
C SER A 43 26.32 -26.88 -3.38
N ALA A 44 27.16 -25.87 -3.26
CA ALA A 44 26.78 -24.48 -3.45
C ALA A 44 26.61 -24.27 -4.96
N SER A 45 25.40 -24.50 -5.46
CA SER A 45 25.00 -24.04 -6.79
C SER A 45 24.64 -22.57 -6.71
N ASP A 46 25.64 -21.70 -6.51
CA ASP A 46 25.52 -20.28 -6.77
C ASP A 46 25.36 -20.11 -8.29
N LYS A 47 24.12 -20.10 -8.77
CA LYS A 47 23.84 -19.64 -10.12
C LYS A 47 24.00 -18.12 -10.13
N PRO A 48 24.85 -17.56 -11.00
CA PRO A 48 24.98 -16.11 -11.11
C PRO A 48 23.64 -15.53 -11.58
N VAL A 49 23.32 -14.35 -11.06
CA VAL A 49 22.24 -13.49 -11.50
C VAL A 49 22.59 -12.97 -12.91
N SER A 50 22.54 -13.85 -13.91
CA SER A 50 22.87 -13.56 -15.30
C SER A 50 21.65 -13.86 -16.16
N ASP A 51 20.72 -12.91 -16.18
CA ASP A 51 19.88 -12.60 -17.35
C ASP A 51 19.07 -11.31 -17.06
N VAL A 52 19.78 -10.19 -16.85
CA VAL A 52 19.18 -8.88 -17.15
C VAL A 52 19.40 -8.64 -18.64
N SER A 53 18.64 -9.37 -19.45
CA SER A 53 18.59 -9.15 -20.89
C SER A 53 17.94 -7.81 -21.15
N SER A 54 18.77 -6.83 -21.52
CA SER A 54 18.34 -5.52 -22.01
C SER A 54 17.71 -5.69 -23.38
N GLN A 55 16.44 -6.07 -23.42
CA GLN A 55 15.64 -5.96 -24.63
C GLN A 55 15.02 -4.56 -24.70
N LYS A 56 15.20 -3.95 -25.87
CA LYS A 56 14.69 -2.62 -26.23
C LYS A 56 13.17 -2.70 -26.30
N GLU A 57 12.49 -2.45 -25.18
CA GLU A 57 11.04 -2.46 -25.07
C GLU A 57 10.44 -1.35 -25.95
N THR A 58 9.62 -1.74 -26.92
CA THR A 58 8.67 -0.86 -27.59
C THR A 58 7.66 -0.34 -26.56
N GLU A 59 7.29 0.93 -26.64
CA GLU A 59 6.60 1.72 -25.60
C GLU A 59 5.25 1.19 -25.08
N ASP A 60 4.71 0.09 -25.63
CA ASP A 60 3.35 -0.41 -25.39
C ASP A 60 3.28 -1.81 -24.75
N ASN A 61 4.41 -2.48 -24.49
CA ASN A 61 4.40 -3.88 -24.03
C ASN A 61 5.25 -4.12 -22.78
N ARG A 62 5.15 -3.23 -21.78
CA ARG A 62 5.65 -3.59 -20.45
C ARG A 62 4.81 -4.77 -19.93
N PRO A 63 5.44 -5.88 -19.50
CA PRO A 63 4.72 -6.96 -18.85
C PRO A 63 3.84 -6.38 -17.75
N ASN A 64 2.58 -6.83 -17.67
CA ASN A 64 1.68 -6.53 -16.54
C ASN A 64 2.15 -7.27 -15.28
N ASP A 65 3.44 -7.11 -14.95
CA ASP A 65 4.04 -7.63 -13.74
C ASP A 65 3.47 -6.83 -12.55
N PRO A 66 2.88 -7.52 -11.56
CA PRO A 66 2.34 -6.86 -10.37
C PRO A 66 3.35 -5.94 -9.67
N SER A 67 4.64 -6.30 -9.68
CA SER A 67 5.69 -5.48 -9.06
C SER A 67 5.92 -4.18 -9.81
N GLY A 68 5.99 -4.22 -11.14
CA GLY A 68 6.08 -3.02 -11.98
C GLY A 68 4.86 -2.10 -11.87
N LEU A 69 3.66 -2.68 -11.74
CA LEU A 69 2.42 -1.93 -11.52
C LEU A 69 2.38 -1.26 -10.15
N LEU A 70 2.76 -2.00 -9.10
CA LEU A 70 2.85 -1.47 -7.74
C LEU A 70 3.89 -0.33 -7.68
N GLY A 71 5.06 -0.52 -8.28
CA GLY A 71 6.08 0.53 -8.35
C GLY A 71 5.58 1.80 -9.05
N ALA A 72 4.85 1.66 -10.16
CA ALA A 72 4.26 2.80 -10.85
C ALA A 72 3.19 3.52 -10.00
N ALA A 73 2.33 2.77 -9.30
CA ALA A 73 1.31 3.32 -8.43
C ALA A 73 1.95 4.07 -7.24
N VAL A 74 2.93 3.47 -6.57
CA VAL A 74 3.65 4.10 -5.44
C VAL A 74 4.39 5.35 -5.90
N TRP A 75 5.02 5.35 -7.07
CA TRP A 75 5.67 6.55 -7.62
C TRP A 75 4.69 7.70 -7.82
N LEU A 76 3.47 7.42 -8.31
CA LEU A 76 2.41 8.41 -8.42
C LEU A 76 1.93 8.91 -7.05
N MET A 77 1.81 8.02 -6.06
CA MET A 77 1.42 8.38 -4.68
C MET A 77 2.44 9.29 -4.01
N LEU A 78 3.73 9.02 -4.18
CA LEU A 78 4.81 9.86 -3.66
C LEU A 78 4.73 11.29 -4.23
N SER A 79 4.27 11.41 -5.47
CA SER A 79 4.06 12.70 -6.15
C SER A 79 2.73 13.37 -5.76
N SER A 80 1.82 12.67 -5.08
CA SER A 80 0.51 13.18 -4.67
C SER A 80 0.53 13.63 -3.22
N GLY A 81 0.15 14.90 -2.99
CA GLY A 81 0.07 15.46 -1.63
C GLY A 81 -0.86 14.69 -0.68
N ALA A 82 -1.92 14.08 -1.21
CA ALA A 82 -2.89 13.30 -0.45
C ALA A 82 -2.39 11.91 -0.04
N HIS A 83 -1.44 11.32 -0.78
CA HIS A 83 -1.03 9.93 -0.63
C HIS A 83 0.40 9.76 -0.11
N LYS A 84 1.24 10.79 -0.18
CA LYS A 84 2.66 10.72 0.21
C LYS A 84 2.93 10.40 1.69
N HIS A 85 1.91 10.48 2.55
CA HIS A 85 2.01 10.22 3.99
C HIS A 85 1.40 8.87 4.41
N LEU A 86 0.97 8.05 3.44
CA LEU A 86 0.49 6.70 3.72
C LEU A 86 1.62 5.80 4.20
N PHE A 87 1.27 4.84 5.06
CA PHE A 87 2.21 3.82 5.48
C PHE A 87 2.37 2.76 4.38
N VAL A 88 3.51 2.08 4.35
CA VAL A 88 3.75 1.00 3.38
C VAL A 88 2.70 -0.11 3.51
N THR A 89 2.24 -0.37 4.74
CA THR A 89 1.15 -1.33 5.02
C THR A 89 -0.17 -0.92 4.37
N ASP A 90 -0.35 0.36 4.03
CA ASP A 90 -1.58 0.79 3.38
C ASP A 90 -1.69 0.33 1.93
N PHE A 91 -0.56 0.04 1.29
CA PHE A 91 -0.56 -0.46 -0.09
C PHE A 91 -1.14 -1.86 -0.21
N GLU A 92 -1.07 -2.66 0.86
CA GLU A 92 -1.65 -4.02 0.91
C GLU A 92 -3.18 -4.01 0.75
N TRP A 93 -3.86 -2.96 1.24
CA TRP A 93 -5.31 -2.85 1.14
C TRP A 93 -5.77 -1.88 0.05
N LEU A 94 -4.94 -0.89 -0.32
CA LEU A 94 -5.30 0.14 -1.30
C LEU A 94 -4.89 -0.18 -2.74
N VAL A 95 -3.75 -0.87 -2.93
CA VAL A 95 -3.07 -0.95 -4.24
C VAL A 95 -2.94 -2.38 -4.74
N VAL A 96 -2.55 -3.30 -3.86
CA VAL A 96 -2.40 -4.71 -4.20
C VAL A 96 -3.74 -5.34 -4.64
N PRO A 97 -4.87 -5.17 -3.92
CA PRO A 97 -6.12 -5.81 -4.30
C PRO A 97 -6.64 -5.42 -5.69
N PRO A 98 -6.69 -4.12 -6.09
CA PRO A 98 -7.14 -3.76 -7.42
C PRO A 98 -6.19 -4.25 -8.52
N ILE A 99 -4.88 -4.30 -8.27
CA ILE A 99 -3.92 -4.86 -9.24
C ILE A 99 -4.21 -6.34 -9.47
N LEU A 100 -4.36 -7.12 -8.40
CA LEU A 100 -4.65 -8.56 -8.50
C LEU A 100 -6.02 -8.83 -9.11
N ALA A 101 -7.02 -8.03 -8.77
CA ALA A 101 -8.37 -8.10 -9.35
C ALA A 101 -8.45 -7.54 -10.77
N LYS A 102 -7.36 -6.94 -11.30
CA LYS A 102 -7.34 -6.19 -12.57
C LYS A 102 -8.40 -5.08 -12.65
N GLN A 103 -8.75 -4.52 -11.50
CA GLN A 103 -9.71 -3.43 -11.33
C GLN A 103 -9.01 -2.09 -11.15
N PHE A 104 -8.12 -1.79 -12.10
CA PHE A 104 -7.38 -0.54 -12.12
C PHE A 104 -7.12 -0.10 -13.56
N ARG A 105 -6.79 1.18 -13.73
CA ARG A 105 -6.27 1.72 -14.96
C ARG A 105 -5.10 2.63 -14.68
N LEU A 106 -3.98 2.34 -15.34
CA LEU A 106 -2.76 3.12 -15.26
C LEU A 106 -2.59 3.92 -16.55
N PHE A 107 -2.65 5.23 -16.42
CA PHE A 107 -2.47 6.18 -17.50
C PHE A 107 -0.98 6.49 -17.66
N ARG A 108 -0.50 6.46 -18.90
CA ARG A 108 0.89 6.76 -19.24
C ARG A 108 0.95 7.82 -20.33
N ARG A 109 1.95 8.69 -20.25
CA ARG A 109 2.31 9.65 -21.31
C ARG A 109 3.82 9.51 -21.56
N ASN A 110 4.21 9.25 -22.81
CA ASN A 110 5.61 9.01 -23.19
C ASN A 110 6.30 7.99 -22.27
N ASN A 111 5.61 6.87 -22.00
CA ASN A 111 6.09 5.81 -21.12
C ASN A 111 6.29 6.21 -19.63
N VAL A 112 5.82 7.38 -19.20
CA VAL A 112 5.83 7.79 -17.78
C VAL A 112 4.42 7.63 -17.20
N PRO A 113 4.24 6.99 -16.04
CA PRO A 113 2.94 6.95 -15.38
C PRO A 113 2.50 8.37 -15.02
N VAL A 114 1.26 8.74 -15.34
CA VAL A 114 0.72 10.09 -15.06
C VAL A 114 -0.53 10.06 -14.21
N GLY A 115 -1.20 8.91 -14.15
CA GLY A 115 -2.29 8.71 -13.21
C GLY A 115 -2.67 7.25 -13.03
N PHE A 116 -3.27 6.94 -11.90
CA PHE A 116 -3.74 5.62 -11.53
C PHE A 116 -5.14 5.75 -10.95
N ILE A 117 -6.08 4.97 -11.47
CA ILE A 117 -7.45 4.91 -10.95
C ILE A 117 -7.75 3.46 -10.60
N SER A 118 -8.30 3.21 -9.41
CA SER A 118 -8.76 1.90 -8.97
C SER A 118 -10.25 1.90 -8.67
N TRP A 119 -10.89 0.76 -8.89
CA TRP A 119 -12.32 0.59 -8.62
C TRP A 119 -12.63 -0.75 -7.95
N ALA A 120 -13.78 -0.81 -7.28
CA ALA A 120 -14.31 -1.98 -6.62
C ALA A 120 -15.75 -2.26 -7.08
N LEU A 121 -16.13 -3.53 -7.06
CA LEU A 121 -17.50 -4.01 -7.22
C LEU A 121 -18.02 -4.43 -5.84
N LEU A 122 -18.77 -3.54 -5.21
CA LEU A 122 -19.21 -3.67 -3.83
C LEU A 122 -20.61 -4.28 -3.74
N ASP A 123 -20.90 -4.89 -2.60
CA ASP A 123 -22.25 -5.25 -2.19
C ASP A 123 -22.87 -4.13 -1.34
N ASP A 124 -24.12 -4.34 -0.91
CA ASP A 124 -24.88 -3.34 -0.16
C ASP A 124 -24.27 -3.04 1.22
N GLU A 125 -23.72 -4.08 1.87
CA GLU A 125 -23.11 -3.98 3.19
C GLU A 125 -21.82 -3.14 3.15
N VAL A 126 -20.94 -3.44 2.20
CA VAL A 126 -19.66 -2.74 2.06
C VAL A 126 -19.89 -1.32 1.55
N GLU A 127 -20.84 -1.11 0.63
CA GLU A 127 -21.22 0.23 0.18
C GLU A 127 -21.68 1.10 1.36
N ALA A 128 -22.60 0.62 2.19
CA ALA A 128 -23.09 1.37 3.34
C ALA A 128 -21.95 1.74 4.31
N ARG A 129 -20.98 0.85 4.51
CA ARG A 129 -19.81 1.09 5.36
C ARG A 129 -18.89 2.19 4.81
N ILE A 130 -18.68 2.21 3.49
CA ILE A 130 -17.88 3.25 2.84
C ILE A 130 -18.57 4.61 2.95
N ILE A 131 -19.88 4.67 2.70
CA ILE A 131 -20.69 5.89 2.85
C ILE A 131 -20.60 6.43 4.28
N ASN A 132 -20.62 5.55 5.28
CA ASN A 132 -20.51 5.91 6.69
C ASN A 132 -19.09 6.22 7.15
N GLY A 133 -18.12 6.21 6.23
CA GLY A 133 -16.79 6.79 6.43
C GLY A 133 -15.67 5.80 6.74
N SER A 134 -15.91 4.50 6.63
CA SER A 134 -14.83 3.50 6.66
C SER A 134 -14.46 3.10 5.23
N VAL A 135 -13.40 3.73 4.72
CA VAL A 135 -12.91 3.57 3.33
C VAL A 135 -11.97 2.37 3.14
N LYS A 136 -11.60 1.67 4.22
CA LYS A 136 -10.73 0.48 4.11
C LYS A 136 -11.56 -0.72 3.62
N LEU A 137 -11.08 -1.31 2.54
CA LEU A 137 -11.64 -2.52 1.93
C LEU A 137 -10.69 -3.69 2.18
N ALA A 138 -11.22 -4.80 2.68
CA ALA A 138 -10.53 -6.07 2.68
C ALA A 138 -10.39 -6.59 1.24
N PRO A 139 -9.33 -7.38 0.92
CA PRO A 139 -9.09 -7.83 -0.46
C PRO A 139 -10.27 -8.55 -1.13
N ASN A 140 -11.04 -9.33 -0.37
CA ASN A 140 -12.22 -10.04 -0.86
C ASN A 140 -13.43 -9.13 -1.14
N GLU A 141 -13.45 -7.91 -0.60
CA GLU A 141 -14.55 -6.96 -0.77
C GLU A 141 -14.48 -6.20 -2.10
N TRP A 142 -13.31 -6.17 -2.74
CA TRP A 142 -13.10 -5.50 -4.03
C TRP A 142 -13.93 -6.09 -5.17
N THR A 143 -14.34 -7.36 -5.06
CA THR A 143 -15.09 -8.13 -6.07
C THR A 143 -16.40 -8.72 -5.52
N LYS A 144 -16.83 -8.32 -4.32
CA LYS A 144 -17.91 -9.01 -3.57
C LYS A 144 -19.31 -8.80 -4.17
N GLY A 145 -19.53 -7.73 -4.92
CA GLY A 145 -20.85 -7.38 -5.43
C GLY A 145 -20.88 -6.89 -6.87
N LYS A 146 -21.80 -5.97 -7.15
CA LYS A 146 -22.07 -5.46 -8.50
C LYS A 146 -22.08 -3.93 -8.57
N LYS A 147 -22.00 -3.25 -7.43
CA LYS A 147 -22.05 -1.79 -7.38
C LYS A 147 -20.67 -1.25 -7.64
N LEU A 148 -20.52 -0.52 -8.74
CA LEU A 148 -19.23 -0.02 -9.18
C LEU A 148 -18.84 1.27 -8.45
N TRP A 149 -17.69 1.24 -7.79
CA TRP A 149 -17.16 2.33 -6.99
C TRP A 149 -15.73 2.65 -7.39
N ILE A 150 -15.41 3.92 -7.66
CA ILE A 150 -14.02 4.38 -7.69
C ILE A 150 -13.55 4.50 -6.24
N ILE A 151 -12.45 3.81 -5.94
CA ILE A 151 -11.87 3.78 -4.60
C ILE A 151 -10.76 4.82 -4.48
N ASP A 152 -9.94 4.93 -5.52
CA ASP A 152 -8.82 5.87 -5.51
C ASP A 152 -8.55 6.47 -6.90
N VAL A 153 -8.17 7.74 -6.91
CA VAL A 153 -7.79 8.52 -8.09
C VAL A 153 -6.50 9.25 -7.76
N ILE A 154 -5.40 8.74 -8.30
CA ILE A 154 -4.07 9.31 -8.10
C ILE A 154 -3.65 9.99 -9.39
N ALA A 155 -3.81 11.31 -9.45
CA ALA A 155 -3.44 12.15 -10.61
C ALA A 155 -2.61 13.37 -10.17
N PRO A 156 -1.34 13.17 -9.73
CA PRO A 156 -0.53 14.22 -9.12
C PRO A 156 -0.19 15.38 -10.06
N PHE A 157 -0.27 15.15 -11.38
CA PHE A 157 0.00 16.16 -12.41
C PHE A 157 -1.28 16.82 -12.96
N GLY A 158 -2.42 16.60 -12.30
CA GLY A 158 -3.73 17.05 -12.76
C GLY A 158 -4.35 16.12 -13.82
N GLY A 159 -5.50 16.52 -14.35
CA GLY A 159 -6.24 15.77 -15.38
C GLY A 159 -7.02 14.56 -14.86
N GLY A 160 -7.20 14.42 -13.54
CA GLY A 160 -7.99 13.34 -12.93
C GLY A 160 -9.42 13.26 -13.50
N ASP A 161 -10.08 14.40 -13.69
CA ASP A 161 -11.43 14.47 -14.26
C ASP A 161 -11.49 13.91 -15.68
N ASP A 162 -10.47 14.22 -16.51
CA ASP A 162 -10.42 13.72 -17.88
C ASP A 162 -10.09 12.22 -17.92
N MET A 163 -9.27 11.73 -17.00
CA MET A 163 -9.04 10.29 -16.82
C MET A 163 -10.31 9.57 -16.37
N LEU A 164 -11.10 10.15 -15.47
CA LEU A 164 -12.41 9.61 -15.06
C LEU A 164 -13.40 9.58 -16.22
N LYS A 165 -13.48 10.65 -17.03
CA LYS A 165 -14.30 10.68 -18.25
C LYS A 165 -13.87 9.60 -19.25
N ASP A 166 -12.57 9.43 -19.45
CA ASP A 166 -12.03 8.39 -20.33
C ASP A 166 -12.37 6.99 -19.80
N LEU A 167 -12.28 6.79 -18.49
CA LEU A 167 -12.64 5.53 -17.83
C LEU A 167 -14.14 5.23 -18.00
N LYS A 168 -14.99 6.23 -17.77
CA LYS A 168 -16.45 6.14 -17.96
C LYS A 168 -16.81 5.78 -19.40
N LYS A 169 -16.18 6.43 -20.38
CA LYS A 169 -16.44 6.22 -21.81
C LYS A 169 -15.94 4.88 -22.33
N ASN A 170 -14.79 4.40 -21.86
CA ASN A 170 -14.11 3.24 -22.45
C ASN A 170 -14.35 1.95 -21.68
N ILE A 171 -14.49 2.01 -20.36
CA ILE A 171 -14.60 0.82 -19.49
C ILE A 171 -16.02 0.67 -18.94
N PHE A 172 -16.64 1.76 -18.47
CA PHE A 172 -17.92 1.73 -17.75
C PHE A 172 -19.09 2.27 -18.56
N LYS A 173 -19.14 1.87 -19.85
CA LYS A 173 -20.26 2.19 -20.73
C LYS A 173 -21.55 1.71 -20.06
N ASP A 174 -22.50 2.60 -19.89
CA ASP A 174 -23.83 2.35 -19.30
C ASP A 174 -23.86 1.98 -17.79
N GLU A 175 -22.71 1.93 -17.11
CA GLU A 175 -22.65 1.57 -15.68
C GLU A 175 -22.72 2.78 -14.74
N VAL A 176 -23.47 2.70 -13.64
CA VAL A 176 -23.47 3.77 -12.63
C VAL A 176 -22.22 3.65 -11.77
N VAL A 177 -21.30 4.61 -11.93
CA VAL A 177 -20.05 4.65 -11.15
C VAL A 177 -20.20 5.64 -10.01
N LYS A 178 -19.93 5.21 -8.79
CA LYS A 178 -19.97 6.06 -7.59
C LYS A 178 -18.56 6.35 -7.08
N PHE A 179 -18.38 7.47 -6.40
CA PHE A 179 -17.13 7.79 -5.69
C PHE A 179 -17.41 8.70 -4.50
N ILE A 180 -16.46 8.80 -3.55
CA ILE A 180 -16.56 9.75 -2.44
C ILE A 180 -15.74 11.00 -2.78
N GLN A 181 -16.35 12.16 -2.63
CA GLN A 181 -15.65 13.44 -2.57
C GLN A 181 -15.72 13.98 -1.14
N ALA A 182 -14.55 14.34 -0.59
CA ALA A 182 -14.49 15.08 0.66
C ALA A 182 -14.74 16.57 0.35
N ASP A 183 -15.75 17.15 0.99
CA ASP A 183 -16.10 18.57 0.90
C ASP A 183 -15.99 19.24 2.29
N GLU A 184 -16.19 20.57 2.36
CA GLU A 184 -16.10 21.32 3.62
C GLU A 184 -17.16 20.88 4.66
N ASP A 185 -18.27 20.27 4.21
CA ASP A 185 -19.37 19.80 5.04
C ASP A 185 -19.26 18.31 5.45
N GLY A 186 -18.32 17.55 4.88
CA GLY A 186 -18.14 16.12 5.16
C GLY A 186 -17.66 15.28 3.97
N ARG A 187 -18.23 14.07 3.83
CA ARG A 187 -17.98 13.17 2.70
C ARG A 187 -19.29 13.02 1.94
N ARG A 188 -19.31 13.37 0.66
CA ARG A 188 -20.47 13.18 -0.21
C ARG A 188 -20.21 12.07 -1.22
N VAL A 189 -21.26 11.29 -1.47
CA VAL A 189 -21.26 10.31 -2.55
C VAL A 189 -21.62 11.03 -3.84
N GLU A 190 -20.72 10.99 -4.79
CA GLU A 190 -20.93 11.50 -6.13
C GLU A 190 -21.18 10.36 -7.11
N ILE A 191 -21.91 10.67 -8.18
CA ILE A 191 -22.19 9.76 -9.27
C ILE A 191 -21.50 10.32 -10.51
N LEU A 192 -20.62 9.54 -11.11
CA LEU A 192 -19.99 9.86 -12.38
C LEU A 192 -21.03 9.68 -13.49
N LYS A 193 -21.53 10.81 -14.00
CA LYS A 193 -22.52 10.86 -15.08
C LYS A 193 -21.87 10.66 -16.44
#